data_AF-A0A2U0S8F6-F1
#
_entry.id   AF-A0A2U0S8F6-F1
#
_cell.length_a   1.000
_cell.length_b   1.000
_cell.length_c   1.000
_cell.angle_alpha   90.00
_cell.angle_beta   90.00
_cell.angle_gamma   90.00
#
_symmetry.space_group_name_H-M   'P 1'
#
loop_
_entity.id
_entity.type
_entity.pdbx_description
1 polymer ?
#
loop_
_entity_poly.entity_id
_entity_poly.type
_entity_poly.pdbx_seq_one_letter_code
_entity_poly.pdbx_strand_id
1 'polypeptide(L)' 'MEIQFVVDAHSWKSKAGQVPEYKVSLKNSNGHTLVLVGSSRAICEKFPKDEVFTVKIGTTQTTLDEVPDG' A
#
# COMPACT_ATOMS: atom_id res chain seq x y z
N MET A 1 -6.90 -12.73 8.96
CA MET A 1 -5.45 -13.01 8.85
C MET A 1 -4.70 -11.70 9.06
N GLU A 2 -3.72 -11.68 9.95
CA GLU A 2 -2.90 -10.48 10.24
C GLU A 2 -1.49 -10.72 9.71
N ILE A 3 -0.96 -9.77 8.94
CA ILE A 3 0.37 -9.87 8.33
C ILE A 3 1.17 -8.64 8.73
N GLN A 4 2.39 -8.86 9.23
CA GLN A 4 3.30 -7.79 9.59
C GLN A 4 4.14 -7.38 8.39
N PHE A 5 4.25 -6.08 8.17
CA PHE A 5 5.10 -5.48 7.17
C PHE A 5 6.01 -4.43 7.82
N VAL A 6 7.26 -4.36 7.37
CA VAL A 6 8.23 -3.35 7.82
C VAL A 6 8.41 -2.32 6.71
N VAL A 7 8.46 -1.03 7.03
CA VAL A 7 8.78 0.00 6.04
C VAL A 7 10.24 -0.10 5.62
N ASP A 8 10.47 -0.48 4.38
CA ASP A 8 11.79 -0.72 3.79
C ASP A 8 12.37 0.56 3.17
N ALA A 9 11.55 1.28 2.38
CA ALA A 9 12.02 2.41 1.59
C ALA A 9 10.96 3.48 1.34
N HIS A 10 11.44 4.71 1.18
CA HIS A 10 10.67 5.83 0.65
C HIS A 10 11.23 6.23 -0.71
N SER A 11 10.36 6.54 -1.66
CA SER A 11 10.76 7.14 -2.92
C SER A 11 9.74 8.16 -3.38
N TRP A 12 10.14 9.07 -4.26
CA TRP A 12 9.23 10.02 -4.86
C TRP A 12 9.62 10.28 -6.31
N LYS A 13 8.62 10.65 -7.11
CA LYS A 13 8.80 11.04 -8.50
C LYS A 13 7.97 12.27 -8.76
N SER A 14 8.61 13.29 -9.32
CA SER A 14 7.91 14.44 -9.88
C SER A 14 8.12 14.48 -11.39
N LYS A 15 7.12 14.98 -12.11
CA LYS A 15 7.21 15.34 -13.52
C LYS A 15 6.70 16.77 -13.66
N ALA A 16 7.30 17.56 -14.55
CA ALA A 16 6.85 18.92 -14.81
C ALA A 16 5.35 18.94 -15.17
N GLY A 17 4.58 19.78 -14.50
CA GLY A 17 3.12 19.89 -14.70
C GLY A 17 2.29 18.76 -14.09
N GLN A 18 2.87 17.83 -13.33
CA GLN A 18 2.13 16.77 -12.63
C GLN A 18 2.33 16.88 -11.12
N VAL A 19 1.31 16.44 -10.38
CA VAL A 19 1.38 16.32 -8.93
C VAL A 19 2.45 15.28 -8.57
N PRO A 20 3.37 15.58 -7.62
CA PRO A 20 4.40 14.64 -7.22
C PRO A 20 3.80 13.35 -6.64
N GLU A 21 4.39 12.22 -6.99
CA GLU A 21 4.02 10.90 -6.52
C GLU A 21 5.02 10.44 -5.46
N TYR A 22 4.56 10.19 -4.24
CA TYR A 22 5.33 9.67 -3.12
C TYR A 22 4.97 8.20 -2.92
N LYS A 23 5.97 7.37 -2.66
CA LYS A 23 5.84 5.93 -2.46
C LYS A 23 6.49 5.49 -1.17
N VAL A 24 5.79 4.62 -0.45
CA VAL A 24 6.29 3.91 0.72
C VAL A 24 6.25 2.42 0.40
N SER A 25 7.41 1.79 0.40
CA SER A 25 7.54 0.34 0.22
C SER A 25 7.58 -0.33 1.57
N LEU A 26 6.68 -1.27 1.79
CA LEU A 26 6.66 -2.12 2.97
C LEU A 26 6.92 -3.57 2.55
N LYS A 27 7.75 -4.27 3.31
CA LYS A 27 8.14 -5.66 3.02
C LYS A 27 7.83 -6.56 4.22
N ASN A 28 7.31 -7.75 3.96
CA ASN A 28 7.13 -8.76 5.00
C ASN A 28 8.25 -9.83 4.97
N SER A 29 8.32 -10.64 6.02
CA SER A 29 9.25 -11.76 6.13
C SER A 29 9.04 -12.86 5.08
N ASN A 30 7.83 -12.95 4.51
CA ASN A 30 7.49 -13.89 3.44
C ASN A 30 7.93 -13.41 2.04
N GLY A 31 8.58 -12.24 1.94
CA GLY A 31 9.05 -11.66 0.68
C GLY A 31 7.98 -10.88 -0.10
N HIS A 32 6.76 -10.75 0.42
CA HIS A 32 5.74 -9.90 -0.17
C HIS A 32 6.08 -8.42 0.05
N THR A 33 5.77 -7.61 -0.96
CA THR A 33 5.96 -6.16 -0.93
C THR A 33 4.63 -5.47 -1.14
N LEU A 34 4.38 -4.43 -0.35
CA LEU A 34 3.20 -3.59 -0.41
C LEU A 34 3.67 -2.15 -0.66
N VAL A 35 3.08 -1.46 -1.62
CA VAL A 35 3.48 -0.09 -1.98
C VAL A 35 2.32 0.84 -1.75
N LEU A 36 2.48 1.79 -0.84
CA LEU A 36 1.53 2.88 -0.66
C LEU A 36 1.94 4.04 -1.56
N VAL A 37 0.98 4.64 -2.25
CA VAL A 37 1.21 5.76 -3.17
C VAL A 37 0.35 6.94 -2.72
N GLY A 38 0.95 8.12 -2.64
CA GLY A 38 0.26 9.35 -2.27
C GLY A 38 0.77 10.55 -3.05
N SER A 39 -0.04 11.60 -3.12
CA SER A 39 0.30 12.87 -3.77
C SER A 39 1.01 13.88 -2.84
N SER A 40 1.25 13.49 -1.59
CA SER A 40 1.81 14.35 -0.56
C SER A 40 2.92 13.65 0.22
N ARG A 41 3.95 14.40 0.59
CA ARG A 41 5.06 13.94 1.42
C ARG A 41 4.60 13.42 2.79
N ALA A 42 3.43 13.86 3.26
CA ALA A 42 2.82 13.41 4.51
C ALA A 42 2.68 11.87 4.61
N ILE A 43 2.62 11.16 3.49
CA ILE A 43 2.62 9.69 3.51
C ILE A 43 3.93 9.09 4.04
N CYS A 44 5.08 9.69 3.72
CA CYS A 44 6.37 9.21 4.22
C CYS A 44 6.54 9.53 5.72
N GLU A 45 5.92 10.61 6.20
CA GLU A 45 5.95 11.00 7.61
C GLU A 45 5.06 10.10 8.48
N LYS A 46 3.91 9.68 7.93
CA LYS A 46 2.99 8.74 8.60
C LYS A 46 3.49 7.29 8.63
N PHE A 47 4.42 6.95 7.75
CA PHE A 47 4.99 5.60 7.65
C PHE A 47 6.51 5.69 7.70
N PRO A 48 7.09 5.95 8.87
CA PRO A 48 8.53 6.11 9.03
C PRO A 48 9.27 4.81 8.70
N LYS A 49 10.53 4.94 8.27
CA LYS A 49 11.38 3.80 7.92
C LYS A 49 11.63 2.91 9.15
N ASP A 50 11.75 1.60 8.93
CA ASP A 50 11.96 0.58 9.96
C ASP A 50 10.78 0.39 10.93
N GLU A 51 9.66 1.09 10.73
CA GLU A 51 8.45 0.87 11.51
C GLU A 51 7.65 -0.34 11.01
N VAL A 52 7.06 -1.08 11.96
CA VAL A 52 6.31 -2.31 11.70
C VAL A 52 4.81 -2.02 11.74
N PHE A 53 4.12 -2.39 10.67
CA PHE A 53 2.69 -2.24 10.52
C PHE A 53 2.01 -3.61 10.42
N THR A 54 0.94 -3.79 11.20
CA THR A 54 0.07 -4.95 11.11
C THR A 54 -1.06 -4.67 10.13
N VAL A 55 -1.02 -5.34 8.97
CA VAL A 55 -2.08 -5.28 7.97
C VAL A 55 -3.07 -6.41 8.22
N LYS A 56 -4.34 -6.05 8.45
CA LYS A 56 -5.43 -7.00 8.54
C LYS A 56 -6.05 -7.16 7.16
N ILE A 57 -5.95 -8.36 6.58
CA ILE A 57 -6.65 -8.68 5.35
C ILE A 57 -8.08 -9.06 5.74
N GLY A 58 -9.02 -8.15 5.48
CA GLY A 58 -10.44 -8.47 5.46
C GLY A 58 -10.74 -9.20 4.16
N THR A 59 -11.12 -10.47 4.23
CA THR A 59 -11.67 -11.21 3.08
C THR A 59 -13.06 -10.66 2.78
N THR A 60 -13.16 -9.66 1.92
CA THR A 60 -14.40 -9.37 1.19
C THR A 60 -14.22 -9.87 -0.23
N GLN A 61 -14.60 -11.12 -0.46
CA GLN A 61 -14.80 -11.65 -1.80
C GLN A 61 -16.22 -11.29 -2.22
N THR A 62 -16.37 -10.25 -3.05
CA THR A 62 -17.61 -10.04 -3.79
C THR A 62 -17.53 -10.92 -5.02
N THR A 63 -18.07 -12.12 -4.95
CA THR A 63 -18.44 -12.88 -6.15
C THR A 63 -19.54 -12.12 -6.88
N LEU A 64 -19.41 -11.97 -8.20
CA LEU A 64 -20.53 -11.58 -9.06
C LEU A 64 -21.51 -12.75 -9.06
N ASP A 65 -22.38 -12.82 -8.05
CA ASP A 65 -23.50 -13.76 -8.05
C ASP A 65 -24.48 -13.35 -9.15
N GLU A 66 -24.69 -14.30 -10.06
CA GLU A 66 -25.72 -14.42 -11.11
C GLU A 66 -26.16 -13.16 -11.87
N VAL A 67 -25.83 -13.14 -13.16
CA VAL A 67 -26.67 -12.48 -14.17
C VAL A 67 -28.09 -13.03 -14.03
N PRO A 68 -29.14 -12.21 -13.85
CA PRO A 68 -30.50 -12.72 -13.87
C PRO A 68 -30.78 -13.30 -15.26
N ASP A 69 -31.04 -14.61 -15.33
CA ASP A 69 -31.62 -15.23 -16.52
C ASP A 69 -32.93 -14.48 -16.85
N GLY A 70 -32.90 -13.78 -17.98
CA GLY A 70 -34.06 -13.12 -18.57
C GLY A 70 -34.97 -14.07 -19.34
#